data_AF-V3ZNV6-F1
#
_entry.id   AF-V3ZNV6-F1
#
_cell.length_a   1.000
_cell.length_b   1.000
_cell.length_c   1.000
_cell.angle_alpha   90.00
_cell.angle_beta   90.00
_cell.angle_gamma   90.00
#
_symmetry.space_group_name_H-M   'P 1'
#
loop_
_entity.id
_entity.type
_entity.pdbx_description
1 polymer ?
#
loop_
_entity_poly.entity_id
_entity_poly.type
_entity_poly.pdbx_seq_one_letter_code
_entity_poly.pdbx_strand_id
1 'polypeptide(L)'
;MQHLDFTTVLPKILSVYIFSFLDPKSLSRASQVCWHWKFLSEQDDIWREKCMKYGWYIPYTPADNEYGAWKMHYIACVQTLDYVTGKGVRYFKLFVIDR
;
A
#
# COMPACT_ATOMS: atom_id res chain seq x y z
N MET A 1 -5.63 -32.23 8.85
CA MET A 1 -6.06 -31.15 7.94
C MET A 1 -4.83 -30.67 7.21
N GLN A 2 -4.80 -30.78 5.87
CA GLN A 2 -3.68 -30.24 5.08
C GLN A 2 -3.85 -28.73 4.99
N HIS A 3 -2.89 -27.97 5.51
CA HIS A 3 -2.88 -26.52 5.41
C HIS A 3 -2.26 -26.16 4.07
N LEU A 4 -3.10 -25.91 3.06
CA LEU A 4 -2.69 -25.51 1.72
C LEU A 4 -2.67 -23.99 1.62
N ASP A 5 -1.56 -23.43 1.16
CA ASP A 5 -1.47 -22.01 0.86
C ASP A 5 -2.31 -21.71 -0.38
N PHE A 6 -3.44 -21.03 -0.19
CA PHE A 6 -4.34 -20.66 -1.28
C PHE A 6 -3.61 -19.88 -2.40
N THR A 7 -2.57 -19.12 -2.05
CA THR A 7 -1.79 -18.33 -3.01
C THR A 7 -1.04 -19.18 -4.05
N THR A 8 -0.81 -20.47 -3.77
CA THR A 8 -0.14 -21.40 -4.71
C THR A 8 -1.13 -22.16 -5.59
N VAL A 9 -2.40 -22.22 -5.16
CA VAL A 9 -3.48 -22.93 -5.88
C VAL A 9 -4.25 -21.98 -6.78
N LEU A 10 -4.45 -20.73 -6.35
CA LEU A 10 -5.18 -19.72 -7.12
C LEU A 10 -4.24 -18.92 -8.05
N PRO A 11 -4.74 -18.50 -9.22
CA PRO A 11 -4.08 -17.49 -10.04
C PRO A 11 -3.74 -16.22 -9.24
N LYS A 12 -2.56 -15.63 -9.51
CA LYS A 12 -2.03 -14.44 -8.83
C LYS A 12 -3.07 -13.32 -8.65
N ILE A 13 -3.86 -13.06 -9.70
CA ILE A 13 -4.87 -11.98 -9.72
C ILE A 13 -5.91 -12.16 -8.61
N LEU A 14 -6.41 -13.39 -8.41
CA LEU A 14 -7.40 -13.67 -7.36
C LEU A 14 -6.79 -13.55 -5.97
N SER A 15 -5.55 -14.00 -5.81
CA SER A 15 -4.81 -13.82 -4.56
C SER A 15 -4.63 -12.33 -4.22
N VAL A 16 -4.20 -11.50 -5.18
CA VAL A 16 -4.09 -10.04 -5.00
C VAL A 16 -5.44 -9.41 -4.65
N TYR A 17 -6.52 -9.85 -5.31
CA TYR A 17 -7.87 -9.39 -5.02
C TYR A 17 -8.32 -9.73 -3.59
N ILE A 18 -8.00 -10.93 -3.09
CA ILE A 18 -8.29 -11.29 -1.68
C ILE A 18 -7.51 -10.36 -0.73
N PHE A 19 -6.24 -10.06 -1.04
CA PHE A 19 -5.42 -9.16 -0.23
C PHE A 19 -5.93 -7.71 -0.25
N SER A 20 -6.63 -7.27 -1.31
CA SER A 20 -7.15 -5.89 -1.38
C SER A 20 -8.17 -5.57 -0.28
N PHE A 21 -8.91 -6.60 0.19
CA PHE A 21 -9.87 -6.50 1.30
C PHE A 21 -9.20 -6.33 2.67
N LEU A 22 -7.93 -6.70 2.82
CA LEU A 22 -7.22 -6.59 4.10
C LEU A 22 -6.92 -5.13 4.45
N ASP A 23 -6.98 -4.81 5.74
CA ASP A 23 -6.51 -3.51 6.24
C ASP A 23 -4.97 -3.42 6.15
N PRO A 24 -4.39 -2.20 6.15
CA PRO A 24 -2.93 -2.02 6.05
C PRO A 24 -2.12 -2.77 7.13
N LYS A 25 -2.66 -2.92 8.35
CA LYS A 25 -1.97 -3.65 9.43
C LYS A 25 -2.00 -5.15 9.16
N SER A 26 -3.13 -5.69 8.70
CA SER A 26 -3.24 -7.08 8.26
C SER A 26 -2.38 -7.40 7.04
N LEU A 27 -2.25 -6.47 6.09
CA LEU A 27 -1.30 -6.59 4.97
C LEU A 27 0.15 -6.68 5.46
N SER A 28 0.52 -5.86 6.43
CA SER A 28 1.86 -5.90 7.05
C SER A 28 2.12 -7.21 7.81
N ARG A 29 1.09 -7.82 8.40
CA ARG A 29 1.21 -9.17 8.99
C ARG A 29 1.34 -10.23 7.91
N ALA A 30 0.55 -10.14 6.84
CA ALA A 30 0.58 -11.07 5.71
C ALA A 30 1.96 -11.07 5.02
N SER A 31 2.61 -9.90 4.91
CA SER A 31 3.95 -9.79 4.33
C SER A 31 5.05 -10.52 5.11
N GLN A 32 4.80 -10.88 6.38
CA GLN A 32 5.75 -11.57 7.25
C GLN A 32 5.62 -13.10 7.18
N VAL A 33 4.63 -13.63 6.46
CA VAL A 33 4.39 -15.08 6.34
C VAL A 33 5.46 -15.76 5.48
N CYS A 34 5.65 -15.27 4.25
CA CYS A 34 6.69 -15.75 3.34
C CYS A 34 6.98 -14.72 2.23
N TRP A 35 8.06 -14.92 1.46
CA TRP A 35 8.44 -14.04 0.35
C TRP A 35 7.34 -13.87 -0.71
N HIS A 36 6.61 -14.95 -1.00
CA HIS A 36 5.51 -14.91 -1.96
C HIS A 36 4.36 -14.03 -1.46
N TRP A 37 3.98 -14.16 -0.19
CA TRP A 37 2.96 -13.32 0.43
C TRP A 37 3.41 -11.87 0.57
N LYS A 38 4.69 -11.63 0.85
CA LYS A 38 5.29 -10.29 0.82
C LYS A 38 5.06 -9.66 -0.55
N PHE A 39 5.45 -10.34 -1.62
CA PHE A 39 5.27 -9.84 -2.98
C PHE A 39 3.79 -9.53 -3.30
N LEU A 40 2.87 -10.43 -2.96
CA LEU A 40 1.43 -10.21 -3.18
C LEU A 40 0.87 -9.02 -2.37
N SER A 41 1.27 -8.87 -1.11
CA SER A 41 0.79 -7.80 -0.22
C SER A 41 1.35 -6.41 -0.59
N GLU A 42 2.48 -6.37 -1.28
CA GLU A 42 3.18 -5.15 -1.68
C GLU A 42 2.84 -4.71 -3.10
N GLN A 43 1.89 -5.37 -3.78
CA GLN A 43 1.48 -4.98 -5.14
C GLN A 43 0.86 -3.58 -5.16
N ASP A 44 1.30 -2.76 -6.12
CA ASP A 44 0.88 -1.36 -6.24
C ASP A 44 -0.62 -1.19 -6.44
N ASP A 45 -1.31 -2.13 -7.09
CA ASP A 45 -2.76 -2.04 -7.28
C ASP A 45 -3.54 -2.03 -5.96
N ILE A 46 -3.09 -2.80 -4.96
CA ILE A 46 -3.70 -2.83 -3.62
C ILE A 46 -3.55 -1.46 -2.94
N TRP A 47 -2.36 -0.88 -2.99
CA TRP A 47 -2.05 0.39 -2.33
C TRP A 47 -2.62 1.58 -3.08
N ARG A 48 -2.67 1.51 -4.41
CA ARG A 48 -3.32 2.49 -5.29
C ARG A 48 -4.79 2.64 -4.96
N GLU A 49 -5.54 1.54 -4.90
CA GLU A 49 -6.96 1.59 -4.53
C GLU A 49 -7.17 2.20 -3.13
N LYS A 50 -6.28 1.90 -2.18
CA LYS A 50 -6.36 2.46 -0.83
C LYS A 50 -6.06 3.96 -0.81
N CYS A 51 -5.01 4.42 -1.49
CA CYS A 51 -4.71 5.85 -1.63
C CYS A 51 -5.86 6.60 -2.32
N MET A 52 -6.40 6.04 -3.41
CA MET A 52 -7.52 6.63 -4.16
C MET A 52 -8.77 6.80 -3.32
N LYS A 53 -9.07 5.87 -2.40
CA LYS A 53 -10.20 6.00 -1.45
C LYS A 53 -10.08 7.22 -0.53
N TYR A 54 -8.86 7.67 -0.24
CA TYR A 54 -8.60 8.88 0.54
C TYR A 54 -8.38 10.13 -0.31
N GLY A 55 -8.49 10.02 -1.64
CA GLY A 55 -8.17 11.11 -2.56
C GLY A 55 -6.67 11.44 -2.62
N TRP A 56 -5.81 10.48 -2.27
CA TRP A 56 -4.35 10.61 -2.37
C TRP A 56 -3.89 10.12 -3.73
N TYR A 57 -3.33 11.04 -4.52
CA TYR A 57 -2.89 10.77 -5.87
C TYR A 57 -1.40 11.08 -5.98
N ILE A 58 -0.67 10.19 -6.66
CA ILE A 58 0.72 10.44 -7.05
C ILE A 58 0.67 11.39 -8.27
N PRO A 59 1.44 12.50 -8.28
CA PRO A 59 1.41 13.48 -9.36
C PRO A 59 2.09 13.00 -10.65
N TYR A 60 2.65 11.79 -10.65
CA TYR A 60 3.28 11.15 -11.81
C TYR A 60 2.77 9.71 -11.95
N THR A 61 2.80 9.19 -13.17
CA THR A 61 2.55 7.77 -13.42
C THR A 61 3.84 7.01 -13.12
N PRO A 62 3.89 6.18 -12.06
CA PRO A 62 5.08 5.37 -11.81
C PRO A 62 5.35 4.47 -13.01
N ALA A 63 6.62 4.29 -13.36
CA ALA A 63 7.01 3.40 -14.44
C ALA A 63 6.65 1.94 -14.09
N ASP A 64 6.42 1.08 -15.09
CA ASP A 64 5.97 -0.32 -14.89
C ASP A 64 6.89 -1.16 -13.97
N ASN A 65 8.11 -0.70 -13.70
CA ASN A 65 9.09 -1.37 -12.85
C ASN A 65 9.30 -0.68 -11.47
N GLU A 66 8.52 0.35 -11.16
CA GLU A 66 8.59 1.08 -9.89
C GLU A 66 7.65 0.42 -8.87
N TYR A 67 8.12 -0.67 -8.27
CA TYR A 67 7.35 -1.41 -7.27
C TYR A 67 7.32 -0.68 -5.93
N GLY A 68 6.13 -0.57 -5.35
CA GLY A 68 5.94 -0.07 -3.99
C GLY A 68 5.88 1.45 -3.87
N ALA A 69 5.85 2.20 -4.98
CA ALA A 69 5.64 3.64 -4.97
C ALA A 69 4.34 4.02 -4.25
N TRP A 70 3.25 3.28 -4.50
CA TRP A 70 1.96 3.52 -3.86
C TRP A 70 1.97 3.19 -2.37
N LYS A 71 2.69 2.14 -1.98
CA LYS A 71 2.87 1.78 -0.56
C LYS A 71 3.65 2.86 0.18
N MET A 72 4.75 3.33 -0.39
CA MET A 72 5.57 4.40 0.20
C MET A 72 4.78 5.71 0.31
N HIS A 73 4.02 6.06 -0.73
CA HIS A 73 3.12 7.21 -0.71
C HIS A 73 2.04 7.09 0.37
N TYR A 74 1.41 5.91 0.50
CA TYR A 74 0.43 5.65 1.56
C TYR A 74 1.03 5.88 2.96
N ILE A 75 2.21 5.32 3.21
CA ILE A 75 2.91 5.48 4.50
C ILE A 75 3.24 6.95 4.76
N ALA A 76 3.75 7.67 3.76
CA ALA A 76 4.05 9.09 3.87
C ALA A 76 2.79 9.91 4.21
N CYS A 77 1.68 9.68 3.50
CA CYS A 77 0.41 10.37 3.76
C CYS A 77 -0.15 10.05 5.15
N VAL A 78 -0.11 8.79 5.59
CA VAL A 78 -0.56 8.42 6.94
C VAL A 78 0.32 9.09 8.01
N GLN A 79 1.64 9.08 7.85
CA GLN A 79 2.56 9.77 8.77
C GLN A 79 2.29 11.28 8.84
N THR A 80 1.96 11.90 7.70
CA THR A 80 1.57 13.32 7.68
C THR A 80 0.24 13.58 8.37
N LEU A 81 -0.75 12.67 8.27
CA LEU A 81 -2.01 12.81 8.98
C LEU A 81 -1.85 12.67 10.49
N ASP A 82 -1.11 11.66 10.94
CA ASP A 82 -0.84 11.43 12.37
C ASP A 82 -0.13 12.64 12.99
N TYR A 83 0.75 13.31 12.24
CA TYR A 83 1.36 14.57 12.63
C TYR A 83 0.31 15.69 12.82
N VAL A 84 -0.62 15.84 11.86
CA VAL A 84 -1.67 16.89 11.89
C VAL A 84 -2.67 16.69 13.03
N THR A 85 -3.04 15.44 13.36
CA THR A 85 -4.05 15.14 14.38
C THR A 85 -3.50 15.04 15.81
N GLY A 86 -2.18 14.97 16.00
CA GLY A 86 -1.56 14.62 17.28
C GLY A 86 -0.81 15.73 18.02
N LYS A 87 0.09 16.48 17.37
CA LYS A 87 0.87 17.57 18.00
C LYS A 87 1.47 18.47 16.91
N GLY A 88 0.93 19.69 16.76
CA GLY A 88 1.62 20.78 16.06
C GLY A 88 1.19 20.97 14.61
N VAL A 89 0.52 22.10 14.37
CA VAL A 89 0.27 22.70 13.07
C VAL A 89 1.59 22.80 12.26
N ARG A 90 1.63 22.23 11.04
CA ARG A 90 2.36 22.79 9.87
C ARG A 90 2.07 22.04 8.55
N TYR A 91 1.10 22.59 7.82
CA TYR A 91 1.00 22.80 6.37
C TYR A 91 1.23 21.63 5.38
N PHE A 92 0.14 21.32 4.68
CA PHE A 92 0.00 20.75 3.33
C PHE A 92 0.70 21.54 2.20
N LYS A 93 1.87 22.15 2.42
CA LYS A 93 2.44 23.10 1.43
C LYS A 93 3.96 23.13 1.33
N LEU A 94 4.64 21.99 1.27
CA LEU A 94 6.10 22.02 1.01
C LEU A 94 6.69 20.97 0.05
N PHE A 95 5.91 20.08 -0.58
CA PHE A 95 6.50 19.07 -1.48
C PHE A 95 6.00 19.08 -2.94
N VAL A 96 5.11 19.99 -3.33
CA VAL A 96 4.64 20.09 -4.73
C VAL A 96 5.02 21.41 -5.40
N ILE A 97 5.62 22.37 -4.69
CA ILE A 97 6.10 23.62 -5.29
C ILE A 97 7.39 24.08 -4.60
N ASP A 98 8.53 23.44 -4.88
CA ASP A 98 9.81 24.14 -5.12
C ASP A 98 10.85 23.16 -5.69
N ARG A 99 11.14 23.34 -6.98
CA ARG A 99 12.23 22.82 -7.83
C ARG A 99 12.29 21.34 -8.21
#